data_AF-A0A4Q9HRJ6-F1
#
_entry.id   AF-A0A4Q9HRJ6-F1
#
_cell.length_a   1.000
_cell.length_b   1.000
_cell.length_c   1.000
_cell.angle_alpha   90.00
_cell.angle_beta   90.00
_cell.angle_gamma   90.00
#
_symmetry.space_group_name_H-M   'P 1'
#
loop_
_entity.id
_entity.type
_entity.pdbx_description
1 polymer ?
#
loop_
_entity_poly.entity_id
_entity_poly.type
_entity_poly.pdbx_seq_one_letter_code
_entity_poly.pdbx_strand_id
1 'polypeptide(L)'
;MAAGSPGAEIRRGYPHLDTVRSAVTALYKRLSYDTVSTFGTSVLPVEVAFDDTEDLHLGAQRVARVLVRHLRLPDARMVVSFREMEHAANVELTAGPEYFIELNTRFATHRKDIGAALAHEVMHVYLHRLDLSFPGTRDNEILTDTATAYLGAGWLLLDAYREHGPFSQKLGYLTPEEFGYVLAKRALFFDEDPSPWFTSPQAYDAYTAGRARARQDGHRPPLAGAGWTARHRYARDRRAAQGAAGSVVRGPGDSYVFEGPAPLRVTFPCPACHQRIRVPVRGRLQARCALCHTLLDCET
;
A
#
# COMPACT_ATOMS: atom_id res chain seq x y z
N MET A 1 12.69 -16.01 -5.59
CA MET A 1 12.09 -15.00 -4.68
C MET A 1 11.18 -15.77 -3.75
N ALA A 2 11.35 -15.68 -2.43
CA ALA A 2 10.54 -16.49 -1.52
C ALA A 2 9.12 -15.90 -1.43
N ALA A 3 8.08 -16.71 -1.48
CA ALA A 3 6.73 -16.36 -1.08
C ALA A 3 6.20 -17.51 -0.23
N GLY A 4 5.38 -17.19 0.77
CA GLY A 4 5.16 -17.97 1.99
C GLY A 4 4.92 -19.48 1.82
N SER A 5 5.58 -20.26 2.68
CA SER A 5 5.36 -21.69 2.82
C SER A 5 3.92 -21.99 3.29
N PRO A 6 3.28 -23.06 2.78
CA PRO A 6 1.97 -23.51 3.28
C PRO A 6 2.04 -23.81 4.78
N GLY A 7 1.13 -23.22 5.58
CA GLY A 7 0.97 -23.55 7.01
C GLY A 7 1.77 -22.71 8.01
N ALA A 8 2.46 -21.64 7.59
CA ALA A 8 3.08 -20.70 8.53
C ALA A 8 2.00 -19.85 9.23
N GLU A 9 2.06 -19.74 10.57
CA GLU A 9 1.15 -18.91 11.36
C GLU A 9 1.10 -17.48 10.80
N ILE A 10 -0.11 -16.99 10.56
CA ILE A 10 -0.30 -15.68 9.96
C ILE A 10 0.04 -14.60 10.99
N ARG A 11 1.14 -13.89 10.71
CA ARG A 11 1.55 -12.75 11.51
C ARG A 11 0.48 -11.66 11.43
N ARG A 12 -0.03 -11.23 12.59
CA ARG A 12 -1.04 -10.17 12.73
C ARG A 12 -0.40 -8.83 13.10
N GLY A 13 -1.15 -7.75 12.90
CA GLY A 13 -0.78 -6.40 13.32
C GLY A 13 0.05 -5.66 12.25
N TYR A 14 0.92 -4.74 12.68
CA TYR A 14 1.60 -3.79 11.79
C TYR A 14 3.15 -3.86 11.84
N PRO A 15 3.77 -5.05 11.74
CA PRO A 15 5.22 -5.23 11.92
C PRO A 15 6.11 -4.58 10.85
N HIS A 16 5.57 -4.29 9.66
CA HIS A 16 6.25 -3.74 8.48
C HIS A 16 5.78 -2.32 8.14
N LEU A 17 5.02 -1.68 9.03
CA LEU A 17 4.36 -0.41 8.75
C LEU A 17 5.33 0.68 8.27
N ASP A 18 6.55 0.72 8.81
CA ASP A 18 7.53 1.72 8.38
C ASP A 18 8.03 1.47 6.95
N THR A 19 8.19 0.20 6.54
CA THR A 19 8.50 -0.17 5.15
C THR A 19 7.32 0.17 4.22
N VAL A 20 6.09 -0.12 4.64
CA VAL A 20 4.87 0.27 3.90
C VAL A 20 4.79 1.78 3.68
N ARG A 21 5.04 2.58 4.73
CA ARG A 21 5.04 4.05 4.65
C ARG A 21 6.13 4.57 3.71
N SER A 22 7.30 3.93 3.77
CA SER A 22 8.42 4.23 2.87
C SER A 22 8.06 3.89 1.42
N ALA A 23 7.39 2.76 1.16
CA ALA A 23 6.93 2.35 -0.16
C ALA A 23 5.90 3.34 -0.74
N VAL A 24 4.90 3.78 0.04
CA VAL A 24 3.97 4.84 -0.41
C VAL A 24 4.72 6.13 -0.75
N THR A 25 5.68 6.55 0.08
CA THR A 25 6.51 7.73 -0.22
C THR A 25 7.29 7.55 -1.52
N ALA A 26 7.90 6.38 -1.72
CA ALA A 26 8.71 6.07 -2.89
C ALA A 26 7.86 6.04 -4.18
N LEU A 27 6.63 5.53 -4.12
CA LEU A 27 5.68 5.55 -5.23
C LEU A 27 5.38 6.98 -5.69
N TYR A 28 5.00 7.88 -4.78
CA TYR A 28 4.77 9.27 -5.16
C TYR A 28 6.03 9.96 -5.69
N LYS A 29 7.21 9.64 -5.14
CA LYS A 29 8.47 10.21 -5.65
C LYS A 29 8.77 9.74 -7.07
N ARG A 30 8.53 8.47 -7.37
CA ARG A 30 8.84 7.90 -8.67
C ARG A 30 7.82 8.25 -9.74
N LEU A 31 6.53 8.21 -9.38
CA LEU A 31 5.44 8.44 -10.32
C LEU A 31 5.01 9.91 -10.42
N SER A 32 5.29 10.73 -9.41
CA SER A 32 4.67 12.05 -9.17
C SER A 32 3.19 11.97 -8.78
N TYR A 33 2.68 13.06 -8.21
CA TYR A 33 1.26 13.20 -7.88
C TYR A 33 0.36 13.02 -9.10
N ASP A 34 0.71 13.59 -10.26
CA ASP A 34 -0.15 13.58 -11.44
C ASP A 34 -0.36 12.16 -11.95
N THR A 35 0.71 11.37 -12.08
CA THR A 35 0.62 9.97 -12.50
C THR A 35 -0.15 9.11 -11.49
N VAL A 36 0.12 9.26 -10.18
CA VAL A 36 -0.65 8.54 -9.14
C VAL A 36 -2.12 8.89 -9.24
N SER A 37 -2.45 10.16 -9.48
CA SER A 37 -3.84 10.64 -9.60
C SER A 37 -4.60 9.99 -10.77
N THR A 38 -3.89 9.45 -11.75
CA THR A 38 -4.49 8.73 -12.88
C THR A 38 -4.99 7.32 -12.53
N PHE A 39 -4.68 6.81 -11.33
CA PHE A 39 -5.14 5.52 -10.80
C PHE A 39 -6.35 5.68 -9.86
N GLY A 40 -7.15 6.74 -10.03
CA GLY A 40 -8.30 7.04 -9.16
C GLY A 40 -9.36 5.95 -9.11
N THR A 41 -9.47 5.14 -10.17
CA THR A 41 -10.38 3.98 -10.25
C THR A 41 -9.61 2.69 -10.00
N SER A 42 -10.05 1.87 -9.05
CA SER A 42 -9.53 0.51 -8.86
C SER A 42 -10.00 -0.42 -9.99
N VAL A 43 -9.28 -1.53 -10.19
CA VAL A 43 -9.72 -2.62 -11.08
C VAL A 43 -11.11 -3.10 -10.62
N LEU A 44 -12.08 -3.17 -11.52
CA LEU A 44 -13.45 -3.48 -11.12
C LEU A 44 -13.67 -4.98 -10.96
N PRO A 45 -14.48 -5.44 -9.98
CA PRO A 45 -14.76 -6.86 -9.79
C PRO A 45 -15.30 -7.56 -11.05
N VAL A 46 -16.11 -6.88 -11.85
CA VAL A 46 -16.67 -7.43 -13.10
C VAL A 46 -15.61 -7.72 -14.16
N GLU A 47 -14.52 -6.96 -14.19
CA GLU A 47 -13.46 -7.14 -15.19
C GLU A 47 -12.58 -8.36 -14.88
N VAL A 48 -12.52 -8.74 -13.60
CA VAL A 48 -11.67 -9.82 -13.08
C VAL A 48 -12.47 -10.99 -12.51
N ALA A 49 -13.80 -10.94 -12.60
CA ALA A 49 -14.66 -12.08 -12.30
C ALA A 49 -14.26 -13.25 -13.18
N PHE A 50 -13.99 -14.40 -12.56
CA PHE A 50 -13.51 -15.59 -13.24
C PHE A 50 -14.07 -16.83 -12.55
N ASP A 51 -14.97 -17.52 -13.25
CA ASP A 51 -15.63 -18.72 -12.75
C ASP A 51 -15.27 -19.97 -13.58
N ASP A 52 -15.89 -21.10 -13.23
CA ASP A 52 -15.58 -22.40 -13.81
C ASP A 52 -16.15 -22.59 -15.23
N THR A 53 -16.96 -21.66 -15.74
CA THR A 53 -17.55 -21.72 -17.10
C THR A 53 -16.58 -21.25 -18.18
N GLU A 54 -15.58 -20.44 -17.82
CA GLU A 54 -14.54 -19.99 -18.72
C GLU A 54 -13.43 -21.03 -18.90
N ASP A 55 -12.69 -20.99 -20.02
CA ASP A 55 -11.46 -21.77 -20.13
C ASP A 55 -10.40 -21.24 -19.15
N LEU A 56 -9.67 -22.14 -18.48
CA LEU A 56 -8.72 -21.77 -17.43
C LEU A 56 -7.61 -20.83 -17.94
N HIS A 57 -7.03 -21.15 -19.10
CA HIS A 57 -5.92 -20.37 -19.66
C HIS A 57 -6.42 -19.07 -20.27
N LEU A 58 -7.52 -19.10 -21.02
CA LEU A 58 -8.08 -17.90 -21.64
C LEU A 58 -8.59 -16.90 -20.58
N GLY A 59 -9.23 -17.39 -19.53
CA GLY A 59 -9.69 -16.57 -18.41
C GLY A 59 -8.51 -15.93 -17.66
N ALA A 60 -7.47 -16.70 -17.32
CA ALA A 60 -6.27 -16.16 -16.68
C ALA A 60 -5.56 -15.11 -17.54
N GLN A 61 -5.43 -15.35 -18.85
CA GLN A 61 -4.85 -14.38 -19.80
C GLN A 61 -5.70 -13.11 -19.94
N ARG A 62 -7.03 -13.25 -19.92
CA ARG A 62 -7.97 -12.11 -19.92
C ARG A 62 -7.75 -11.24 -18.67
N VAL A 63 -7.73 -11.83 -17.49
CA VAL A 63 -7.49 -11.13 -16.22
C VAL A 63 -6.11 -10.46 -16.21
N ALA A 64 -5.07 -11.16 -16.66
CA ALA A 64 -3.72 -10.58 -16.79
C ALA A 64 -3.71 -9.34 -17.70
N ARG A 65 -4.44 -9.39 -18.83
CA ARG A 65 -4.57 -8.25 -19.74
C ARG A 65 -5.28 -7.06 -19.09
N VAL A 66 -6.31 -7.29 -18.29
CA VAL A 66 -6.99 -6.22 -17.51
C VAL A 66 -5.96 -5.53 -16.61
N LEU A 67 -5.17 -6.30 -15.86
CA LEU A 67 -4.16 -5.76 -14.95
C LEU A 67 -3.04 -4.99 -15.67
N VAL A 68 -2.55 -5.51 -16.80
CA VAL A 68 -1.55 -4.82 -17.64
C VAL A 68 -2.09 -3.49 -18.14
N ARG A 69 -3.34 -3.45 -18.62
CA ARG A 69 -3.99 -2.22 -19.08
C ARG A 69 -4.23 -1.23 -17.95
N HIS A 70 -4.66 -1.73 -16.79
CA HIS A 70 -4.83 -0.93 -15.57
C HIS A 70 -3.53 -0.21 -15.19
N LEU A 71 -2.40 -0.92 -15.24
CA LEU A 71 -1.06 -0.35 -15.01
C LEU A 71 -0.48 0.43 -16.20
N ARG A 72 -1.24 0.59 -17.29
CA ARG A 72 -0.83 1.31 -18.51
C ARG A 72 0.47 0.76 -19.11
N LEU A 73 0.74 -0.51 -18.87
CA LEU A 73 1.83 -1.23 -19.50
C LEU A 73 1.47 -1.47 -20.98
N PRO A 74 2.45 -1.51 -21.90
CA PRO A 74 2.25 -1.88 -23.30
C PRO A 74 1.34 -3.09 -23.47
N ASP A 75 0.31 -2.96 -24.31
CA ASP A 75 -0.56 -4.08 -24.66
C ASP A 75 0.25 -5.07 -25.52
N ALA A 76 0.49 -6.25 -24.96
CA ALA A 76 1.24 -7.31 -25.59
C ALA A 76 0.56 -8.66 -25.33
N ARG A 77 1.04 -9.73 -25.95
CA ARG A 77 0.45 -11.04 -25.72
C ARG A 77 0.70 -11.50 -24.28
N MET A 78 -0.34 -12.00 -23.63
CA MET A 78 -0.25 -12.65 -22.32
C MET A 78 -0.06 -14.14 -22.54
N VAL A 79 0.95 -14.73 -21.91
CA VAL A 79 1.14 -16.17 -21.86
C VAL A 79 1.12 -16.57 -20.39
N VAL A 80 0.01 -17.19 -19.98
CA VAL A 80 -0.17 -17.70 -18.62
C VAL A 80 -0.15 -19.23 -18.65
N SER A 81 0.81 -19.82 -17.94
CA SER A 81 0.96 -21.27 -17.78
C SER A 81 0.73 -21.68 -16.32
N PHE A 82 0.43 -22.96 -16.11
CA PHE A 82 0.27 -23.54 -14.77
C PHE A 82 1.29 -24.65 -14.57
N ARG A 83 2.03 -24.61 -13.46
CA ARG A 83 3.08 -25.59 -13.14
C ARG A 83 3.17 -25.85 -11.64
N GLU A 84 3.49 -27.08 -11.25
CA GLU A 84 3.87 -27.40 -9.88
C GLU A 84 5.16 -26.66 -9.49
N MET A 85 5.09 -25.84 -8.44
CA MET A 85 6.22 -25.04 -7.97
C MET A 85 6.08 -24.72 -6.48
N GLU A 86 7.18 -24.29 -5.84
CA GLU A 86 7.15 -23.88 -4.44
C GLU A 86 6.36 -22.57 -4.24
N HIS A 87 6.50 -21.63 -5.19
CA HIS A 87 5.92 -20.30 -5.09
C HIS A 87 4.49 -20.26 -5.65
N ALA A 88 3.78 -19.16 -5.39
CA ALA A 88 2.44 -18.96 -5.92
C ALA A 88 2.49 -18.67 -7.44
N ALA A 89 3.42 -17.83 -7.85
CA ALA A 89 3.60 -17.44 -9.24
C ALA A 89 5.01 -16.91 -9.48
N ASN A 90 5.33 -16.71 -10.76
CA ASN A 90 6.55 -16.07 -11.23
C ASN A 90 6.27 -15.33 -12.54
N VAL A 91 6.97 -14.23 -12.78
CA VAL A 91 6.88 -13.45 -14.03
C VAL A 91 8.26 -13.18 -14.61
N GLU A 92 8.35 -13.24 -15.94
CA GLU A 92 9.53 -12.79 -16.65
C GLU A 92 9.56 -11.25 -16.73
N LEU A 93 10.61 -10.64 -16.18
CA LEU A 93 10.77 -9.18 -16.15
C LEU A 93 11.47 -8.61 -17.40
N THR A 94 12.15 -9.45 -18.17
CA THR A 94 12.88 -9.05 -19.38
C THR A 94 11.94 -8.56 -20.47
N ALA A 95 12.41 -7.58 -21.25
CA ALA A 95 11.64 -7.02 -22.36
C ALA A 95 11.55 -8.04 -23.50
N GLY A 96 10.42 -8.76 -23.57
CA GLY A 96 10.01 -9.55 -24.73
C GLY A 96 8.76 -8.95 -25.39
N PRO A 97 8.36 -9.45 -26.58
CA PRO A 97 7.11 -9.07 -27.23
C PRO A 97 5.86 -9.58 -26.49
N GLU A 98 6.04 -10.35 -25.41
CA GLU A 98 4.99 -11.03 -24.67
C GLU A 98 5.30 -10.94 -23.16
N TYR A 99 4.26 -11.08 -22.33
CA TYR A 99 4.40 -11.25 -20.89
C TYR A 99 4.21 -12.72 -20.55
N PHE A 100 5.21 -13.33 -19.93
CA PHE A 100 5.17 -14.71 -19.48
C PHE A 100 4.97 -14.76 -17.98
N ILE A 101 3.87 -15.39 -17.55
CA ILE A 101 3.51 -15.57 -16.15
C ILE A 101 3.27 -17.06 -15.91
N GLU A 102 3.97 -17.63 -14.95
CA GLU A 102 3.75 -18.99 -14.49
C GLU A 102 2.97 -18.93 -13.17
N LEU A 103 1.83 -19.61 -13.10
CA LEU A 103 1.04 -19.78 -11.88
C LEU A 103 1.22 -21.20 -11.33
N ASN A 104 1.11 -21.33 -10.02
CA ASN A 104 1.07 -22.65 -9.39
C ASN A 104 -0.20 -23.42 -9.84
N THR A 105 -0.07 -24.71 -10.13
CA THR A 105 -1.19 -25.61 -10.48
C THR A 105 -2.31 -25.63 -9.45
N ARG A 106 -2.05 -25.33 -8.17
CA ARG A 106 -3.11 -25.19 -7.15
C ARG A 106 -4.16 -24.14 -7.50
N PHE A 107 -3.80 -23.12 -8.29
CA PHE A 107 -4.76 -22.11 -8.73
C PHE A 107 -5.75 -22.61 -9.77
N ALA A 108 -5.46 -23.73 -10.45
CA ALA A 108 -6.38 -24.33 -11.41
C ALA A 108 -7.72 -24.72 -10.76
N THR A 109 -7.69 -25.06 -9.46
CA THR A 109 -8.86 -25.39 -8.66
C THR A 109 -9.38 -24.22 -7.82
N HIS A 110 -8.71 -23.06 -7.85
CA HIS A 110 -9.02 -21.85 -7.07
C HIS A 110 -8.97 -20.59 -7.94
N ARG A 111 -9.84 -20.55 -8.96
CA ARG A 111 -9.84 -19.49 -9.97
C ARG A 111 -10.04 -18.08 -9.41
N LYS A 112 -10.74 -17.96 -8.28
CA LYS A 112 -10.97 -16.69 -7.57
C LYS A 112 -9.66 -16.03 -7.09
N ASP A 113 -8.63 -16.83 -6.83
CA ASP A 113 -7.35 -16.33 -6.30
C ASP A 113 -6.33 -16.05 -7.43
N ILE A 114 -6.63 -16.44 -8.68
CA ILE A 114 -5.78 -16.16 -9.85
C ILE A 114 -5.60 -14.66 -10.03
N GLY A 115 -6.67 -13.86 -9.88
CA GLY A 115 -6.59 -12.41 -10.00
C GLY A 115 -5.62 -11.79 -8.99
N ALA A 116 -5.59 -12.32 -7.76
CA ALA A 116 -4.67 -11.86 -6.73
C ALA A 116 -3.20 -12.20 -7.05
N ALA A 117 -2.93 -13.43 -7.50
CA ALA A 117 -1.59 -13.82 -7.93
C ALA A 117 -1.12 -12.99 -9.13
N LEU A 118 -1.96 -12.84 -10.16
CA LEU A 118 -1.63 -12.04 -11.34
C LEU A 118 -1.40 -10.56 -10.99
N ALA A 119 -2.19 -9.98 -10.09
CA ALA A 119 -2.02 -8.58 -9.69
C ALA A 119 -0.66 -8.34 -9.03
N HIS A 120 -0.21 -9.28 -8.18
CA HIS A 120 1.13 -9.23 -7.58
C HIS A 120 2.24 -9.35 -8.65
N GLU A 121 2.16 -10.35 -9.52
CA GLU A 121 3.18 -10.57 -10.55
C GLU A 121 3.26 -9.42 -11.58
N VAL A 122 2.13 -8.95 -12.08
CA VAL A 122 2.11 -7.83 -13.04
C VAL A 122 2.66 -6.54 -12.39
N MET A 123 2.50 -6.38 -11.07
CA MET A 123 3.11 -5.27 -10.34
C MET A 123 4.65 -5.36 -10.30
N HIS A 124 5.24 -6.56 -10.19
CA HIS A 124 6.69 -6.72 -10.33
C HIS A 124 7.18 -6.20 -11.68
N VAL A 125 6.46 -6.49 -12.78
CA VAL A 125 6.81 -5.96 -14.12
C VAL A 125 6.72 -4.43 -14.14
N TYR A 126 5.67 -3.85 -13.55
CA TYR A 126 5.50 -2.41 -13.50
C TYR A 126 6.62 -1.73 -12.70
N LEU A 127 6.92 -2.23 -11.50
CA LEU A 127 8.01 -1.70 -10.66
C LEU A 127 9.39 -1.85 -11.32
N HIS A 128 9.63 -2.98 -12.00
CA HIS A 128 10.86 -3.19 -12.76
C HIS A 128 11.02 -2.17 -13.89
N ARG A 129 9.96 -1.90 -14.67
CA ARG A 129 10.00 -0.87 -15.72
C ARG A 129 10.11 0.55 -15.19
N LEU A 130 9.62 0.78 -13.98
CA LEU A 130 9.85 2.01 -13.26
C LEU A 130 11.24 2.07 -12.63
N ASP A 131 12.09 1.03 -12.69
CA ASP A 131 13.36 1.02 -11.96
C ASP A 131 13.16 1.43 -10.47
N LEU A 132 12.12 0.88 -9.85
CA LEU A 132 11.76 1.13 -8.45
C LEU A 132 11.82 -0.17 -7.67
N SER A 133 12.86 -0.31 -6.85
CA SER A 133 13.07 -1.47 -5.99
C SER A 133 13.58 -1.05 -4.62
N PHE A 134 13.28 -1.85 -3.60
CA PHE A 134 13.91 -1.75 -2.28
C PHE A 134 15.06 -2.76 -2.14
N PRO A 135 16.06 -2.46 -1.30
CA PRO A 135 17.16 -3.38 -1.05
C PRO A 135 16.66 -4.63 -0.33
N GLY A 136 17.05 -5.80 -0.85
CA GLY A 136 16.71 -7.09 -0.27
C GLY A 136 15.31 -7.58 -0.62
N THR A 137 15.15 -8.89 -0.72
CA THR A 137 13.93 -9.54 -1.21
C THR A 137 12.70 -9.13 -0.42
N ARG A 138 12.75 -9.21 0.92
CA ARG A 138 11.57 -8.96 1.77
C ARG A 138 11.00 -7.56 1.62
N ASP A 139 11.84 -6.53 1.65
CA ASP A 139 11.39 -5.15 1.56
C ASP A 139 10.90 -4.82 0.15
N ASN A 140 11.49 -5.47 -0.88
CA ASN A 140 11.02 -5.35 -2.25
C ASN A 140 9.63 -5.99 -2.46
N GLU A 141 9.34 -7.12 -1.84
CA GLU A 141 8.01 -7.72 -1.90
C GLU A 141 6.96 -6.89 -1.15
N ILE A 142 7.34 -6.26 -0.02
CA ILE A 142 6.48 -5.29 0.68
C ILE A 142 6.17 -4.09 -0.21
N LEU A 143 7.15 -3.61 -0.98
CA LEU A 143 6.95 -2.56 -1.98
C LEU A 143 5.98 -3.03 -3.07
N THR A 144 6.13 -4.24 -3.61
CA THR A 144 5.23 -4.83 -4.62
C THR A 144 3.80 -4.90 -4.12
N ASP A 145 3.56 -5.45 -2.94
CA ASP A 145 2.20 -5.53 -2.37
C ASP A 145 1.62 -4.14 -2.07
N THR A 146 2.43 -3.24 -1.52
CA THR A 146 2.02 -1.87 -1.23
C THR A 146 1.63 -1.14 -2.51
N ALA A 147 2.41 -1.29 -3.58
CA ALA A 147 2.11 -0.71 -4.89
C ALA A 147 0.86 -1.33 -5.51
N THR A 148 0.71 -2.65 -5.44
CA THR A 148 -0.48 -3.37 -5.92
C THR A 148 -1.75 -2.84 -5.25
N ALA A 149 -1.72 -2.70 -3.92
CA ALA A 149 -2.83 -2.14 -3.16
C ALA A 149 -3.08 -0.66 -3.44
N TYR A 150 -2.04 0.17 -3.41
CA TYR A 150 -2.20 1.61 -3.54
C TYR A 150 -2.61 2.04 -4.95
N LEU A 151 -2.18 1.32 -5.98
CA LEU A 151 -2.51 1.62 -7.38
C LEU A 151 -3.81 0.95 -7.86
N GLY A 152 -4.59 0.32 -6.97
CA GLY A 152 -5.98 -0.06 -7.27
C GLY A 152 -6.25 -1.52 -7.62
N ALA A 153 -5.29 -2.44 -7.42
CA ALA A 153 -5.51 -3.87 -7.63
C ALA A 153 -5.46 -4.72 -6.33
N GLY A 154 -5.01 -4.15 -5.20
CA GLY A 154 -4.78 -4.95 -3.99
C GLY A 154 -6.01 -5.32 -3.18
N TRP A 155 -7.22 -4.90 -3.58
CA TRP A 155 -8.44 -5.46 -3.00
C TRP A 155 -8.55 -6.97 -3.33
N LEU A 156 -8.03 -7.40 -4.50
CA LEU A 156 -7.91 -8.81 -4.86
C LEU A 156 -7.02 -9.58 -3.90
N LEU A 157 -5.86 -9.02 -3.53
CA LEU A 157 -4.90 -9.65 -2.62
C LEU A 157 -5.49 -9.79 -1.21
N LEU A 158 -6.16 -8.74 -0.72
CA LEU A 158 -6.81 -8.80 0.58
C LEU A 158 -8.01 -9.77 0.58
N ASP A 159 -8.80 -9.79 -0.49
CA ASP A 159 -9.97 -10.67 -0.58
C ASP A 159 -9.61 -12.15 -0.75
N ALA A 160 -8.44 -12.45 -1.35
CA ALA A 160 -7.91 -13.81 -1.45
C ALA A 160 -7.25 -14.31 -0.16
N TYR A 161 -7.12 -13.48 0.88
CA TYR A 161 -6.45 -13.86 2.12
C TYR A 161 -7.26 -14.89 2.92
N ARG A 162 -6.65 -16.03 3.29
CA ARG A 162 -7.32 -17.10 4.05
C ARG A 162 -6.47 -17.59 5.22
N GLU A 163 -6.99 -17.43 6.44
CA GLU A 163 -6.28 -17.83 7.66
C GLU A 163 -6.44 -19.31 8.06
N HIS A 164 -7.52 -19.97 7.63
CA HIS A 164 -7.89 -21.30 8.13
C HIS A 164 -8.32 -22.25 7.00
N GLY A 165 -8.06 -23.56 7.21
CA GLY A 165 -8.48 -24.63 6.31
C GLY A 165 -7.37 -25.15 5.39
N PRO A 166 -7.68 -26.15 4.53
CA PRO A 166 -6.72 -26.76 3.61
C PRO A 166 -6.18 -25.78 2.55
N PHE A 167 -6.74 -24.57 2.48
CA PHE A 167 -6.40 -23.49 1.55
C PHE A 167 -5.81 -22.27 2.26
N SER A 168 -5.18 -22.44 3.44
CA SER A 168 -4.41 -21.37 4.08
C SER A 168 -3.36 -20.87 3.09
N GLN A 169 -3.55 -19.63 2.63
CA GLN A 169 -2.77 -19.06 1.55
C GLN A 169 -2.45 -17.61 1.88
N LYS A 170 -1.14 -17.34 2.04
CA LYS A 170 -0.61 -15.99 2.13
C LYS A 170 -0.13 -15.58 0.74
N LEU A 171 -0.89 -14.71 0.07
CA LEU A 171 -0.42 -13.97 -1.08
C LEU A 171 0.18 -12.66 -0.60
N GLY A 172 1.47 -12.47 -0.86
CA GLY A 172 2.22 -11.30 -0.42
C GLY A 172 2.91 -11.44 0.95
N TYR A 173 3.59 -10.38 1.33
CA TYR A 173 4.40 -10.21 2.53
C TYR A 173 3.72 -9.39 3.62
N LEU A 174 2.77 -8.53 3.26
CA LEU A 174 1.96 -7.77 4.21
C LEU A 174 1.11 -8.69 5.09
N THR A 175 0.83 -8.23 6.31
CA THR A 175 -0.25 -8.79 7.12
C THR A 175 -1.61 -8.35 6.55
N PRO A 176 -2.72 -9.01 6.92
CA PRO A 176 -4.07 -8.53 6.56
C PRO A 176 -4.28 -7.08 6.99
N GLU A 177 -3.89 -6.72 8.20
CA GLU A 177 -4.09 -5.36 8.73
C GLU A 177 -3.26 -4.32 7.96
N GLU A 178 -2.07 -4.69 7.49
CA GLU A 178 -1.24 -3.83 6.64
C GLU A 178 -1.83 -3.63 5.25
N PHE A 179 -2.34 -4.69 4.62
CA PHE A 179 -3.11 -4.58 3.38
C PHE A 179 -4.32 -3.66 3.56
N GLY A 180 -5.10 -3.89 4.61
CA GLY A 180 -6.23 -3.04 4.98
C GLY A 180 -5.83 -1.59 5.19
N TYR A 181 -4.66 -1.34 5.81
CA TYR A 181 -4.13 0.01 5.99
C TYR A 181 -3.79 0.66 4.65
N VAL A 182 -3.08 -0.01 3.74
CA VAL A 182 -2.72 0.55 2.43
C VAL A 182 -3.97 0.83 1.59
N LEU A 183 -4.92 -0.10 1.53
CA LEU A 183 -6.20 0.10 0.85
C LEU A 183 -6.98 1.26 1.45
N ALA A 184 -7.03 1.40 2.78
CA ALA A 184 -7.68 2.54 3.41
C ALA A 184 -6.96 3.86 3.10
N LYS A 185 -5.64 3.87 2.99
CA LYS A 185 -4.88 5.07 2.60
C LYS A 185 -5.18 5.49 1.16
N ARG A 186 -5.34 4.52 0.26
CA ARG A 186 -5.83 4.75 -1.10
C ARG A 186 -7.25 5.30 -1.07
N ALA A 187 -8.18 4.61 -0.42
CA ALA A 187 -9.59 4.98 -0.29
C ALA A 187 -9.76 6.43 0.22
N LEU A 188 -9.01 6.82 1.25
CA LEU A 188 -9.03 8.19 1.78
C LEU A 188 -8.44 9.22 0.82
N PHE A 189 -7.48 8.85 -0.02
CA PHE A 189 -6.86 9.77 -0.98
C PHE A 189 -7.74 10.00 -2.23
N PHE A 190 -8.43 8.95 -2.69
CA PHE A 190 -9.26 8.99 -3.89
C PHE A 190 -10.76 9.10 -3.65
N ASP A 191 -11.20 9.11 -2.38
CA ASP A 191 -12.62 9.09 -2.00
C ASP A 191 -13.38 7.86 -2.58
N GLU A 192 -12.79 6.68 -2.41
CA GLU A 192 -13.36 5.39 -2.84
C GLU A 192 -13.75 4.53 -1.61
N ASP A 193 -14.68 3.59 -1.78
CA ASP A 193 -14.92 2.53 -0.82
C ASP A 193 -14.83 1.14 -1.46
N PRO A 194 -13.74 0.36 -1.21
CA PRO A 194 -13.60 -1.01 -1.71
C PRO A 194 -14.42 -2.03 -0.91
N SER A 195 -15.04 -1.64 0.21
CA SER A 195 -15.75 -2.59 1.09
C SER A 195 -16.82 -3.46 0.41
N PRO A 196 -17.58 -2.98 -0.59
CA PRO A 196 -18.58 -3.80 -1.28
C PRO A 196 -18.00 -4.91 -2.15
N TRP A 197 -16.70 -4.92 -2.42
CA TRP A 197 -16.05 -5.91 -3.28
C TRP A 197 -15.53 -7.11 -2.51
N PHE A 198 -15.41 -7.01 -1.18
CA PHE A 198 -14.92 -8.11 -0.36
C PHE A 198 -15.97 -9.21 -0.26
N THR A 199 -15.53 -10.43 -0.57
CA THR A 199 -16.30 -11.67 -0.36
C THR A 199 -15.86 -12.38 0.93
N SER A 200 -14.71 -12.00 1.49
CA SER A 200 -14.14 -12.55 2.71
C SER A 200 -14.45 -11.71 3.95
N PRO A 201 -14.98 -12.29 5.05
CA PRO A 201 -15.09 -11.61 6.34
C PRO A 201 -13.73 -11.12 6.87
N GLN A 202 -12.66 -11.89 6.63
CA GLN A 202 -11.30 -11.55 7.06
C GLN A 202 -10.80 -10.27 6.36
N ALA A 203 -11.12 -10.12 5.07
CA ALA A 203 -10.80 -8.92 4.32
C ALA A 203 -11.53 -7.69 4.88
N TYR A 204 -12.82 -7.84 5.22
CA TYR A 204 -13.61 -6.78 5.81
C TYR A 204 -13.08 -6.32 7.18
N ASP A 205 -12.75 -7.26 8.06
CA ASP A 205 -12.19 -6.97 9.39
C ASP A 205 -10.82 -6.29 9.28
N ALA A 206 -9.96 -6.81 8.41
CA ALA A 206 -8.63 -6.26 8.14
C ALA A 206 -8.70 -4.84 7.56
N TYR A 207 -9.59 -4.60 6.59
CA TYR A 207 -9.83 -3.26 6.04
C TYR A 207 -10.37 -2.31 7.09
N THR A 208 -11.29 -2.75 7.95
CA THR A 208 -11.83 -1.93 9.04
C THR A 208 -10.75 -1.52 10.03
N ALA A 209 -9.91 -2.47 10.47
CA ALA A 209 -8.76 -2.20 11.34
C ALA A 209 -7.75 -1.26 10.68
N GLY A 210 -7.42 -1.52 9.41
CA GLY A 210 -6.54 -0.71 8.59
C GLY A 210 -7.05 0.72 8.40
N ARG A 211 -8.36 0.90 8.20
CA ARG A 211 -9.02 2.21 8.08
C ARG A 211 -8.96 3.01 9.37
N ALA A 212 -9.19 2.35 10.51
CA ALA A 212 -8.99 2.98 11.81
C ALA A 212 -7.54 3.47 11.98
N ARG A 213 -6.56 2.64 11.59
CA ARG A 213 -5.14 3.00 11.63
C ARG A 213 -4.77 4.12 10.66
N ALA A 214 -5.30 4.13 9.45
CA ALA A 214 -5.08 5.17 8.44
C ALA A 214 -5.61 6.53 8.92
N ARG A 215 -6.82 6.56 9.50
CA ARG A 215 -7.40 7.78 10.08
C ARG A 215 -6.57 8.34 11.23
N GLN A 216 -5.98 7.48 12.07
CA GLN A 216 -5.10 7.92 13.15
C GLN A 216 -3.89 8.73 12.66
N ASP A 217 -3.40 8.53 11.43
CA ASP A 217 -2.31 9.35 10.88
C ASP A 217 -2.74 10.83 10.78
N GLY A 218 -4.02 11.09 10.47
CA GLY A 218 -4.62 12.43 10.39
C GLY A 218 -4.91 13.09 11.74
N HIS A 219 -4.84 12.33 12.84
CA HIS A 219 -5.13 12.79 14.20
C HIS A 219 -3.87 13.00 15.05
N ARG A 220 -2.69 13.10 14.43
CA ARG A 220 -1.42 13.35 15.13
C ARG A 220 -1.05 14.82 15.07
N PRO A 221 -0.60 15.44 16.19
CA PRO A 221 -0.04 16.79 16.13
C PRO A 221 1.10 16.87 15.10
N PRO A 222 1.24 18.00 14.37
CA PRO A 222 0.52 19.27 14.55
C PRO A 222 -0.84 19.36 13.84
N LEU A 223 -1.32 18.28 13.21
CA LEU A 223 -2.59 18.31 12.44
C LEU A 223 -3.78 18.71 13.31
N ALA A 224 -4.65 19.55 12.77
CA ALA A 224 -5.84 20.12 13.41
C ALA A 224 -6.68 19.06 14.15
N GLY A 225 -6.84 17.89 13.55
CA GLY A 225 -7.63 16.77 14.08
C GLY A 225 -7.05 16.08 15.32
N ALA A 226 -5.90 16.50 15.86
CA ALA A 226 -5.31 15.86 17.03
C ALA A 226 -6.14 16.06 18.31
N GLY A 227 -6.34 14.96 19.05
CA GLY A 227 -7.10 14.95 20.30
C GLY A 227 -6.41 15.70 21.45
N TRP A 228 -7.20 16.04 22.47
CA TRP A 228 -6.80 16.89 23.61
C TRP A 228 -5.52 16.42 24.32
N THR A 229 -5.40 15.13 24.63
CA THR A 229 -4.21 14.58 25.31
C THR A 229 -2.93 14.73 24.48
N ALA A 230 -3.02 14.47 23.18
CA ALA A 230 -1.92 14.66 22.24
C ALA A 230 -1.55 16.14 22.09
N ARG A 231 -2.54 17.04 22.11
CA ARG A 231 -2.34 18.50 22.09
C ARG A 231 -1.62 19.01 23.34
N HIS A 232 -2.02 18.54 24.52
CA HIS A 232 -1.34 18.90 25.77
C HIS A 232 0.13 18.50 25.77
N ARG A 233 0.42 17.29 25.28
CA ARG A 233 1.80 16.83 25.12
C ARG A 233 2.57 17.68 24.10
N TYR A 234 2.00 17.90 22.93
CA TYR A 234 2.60 18.74 21.89
C TYR A 234 2.92 20.15 22.39
N ALA A 235 2.03 20.78 23.17
CA ALA A 235 2.27 22.09 23.77
C ALA A 235 3.41 22.07 24.80
N ARG A 236 3.53 21.01 25.60
CA ARG A 236 4.65 20.83 26.54
C ARG A 236 5.97 20.66 25.80
N ASP A 237 6.00 19.79 24.80
CA ASP A 237 7.20 19.49 24.01
C ASP A 237 7.64 20.74 23.20
N ARG A 238 6.69 21.55 22.73
CA ARG A 238 6.94 22.88 22.14
C ARG A 238 7.61 23.83 23.12
N ARG A 239 7.11 23.96 24.36
CA ARG A 239 7.73 24.82 25.39
C ARG A 239 9.15 24.38 25.72
N ALA A 240 9.38 23.07 25.81
CA ALA A 240 10.72 22.52 26.02
C ALA A 240 11.67 22.88 24.87
N ALA A 241 11.20 22.79 23.62
CA ALA A 241 11.99 23.18 22.44
C ALA A 241 12.30 24.68 22.37
N GLN A 242 11.41 25.54 22.88
CA GLN A 242 11.64 26.99 22.96
C GLN A 242 12.71 27.37 24.00
N GLY A 243 12.78 26.66 25.12
CA GLY A 243 13.71 26.95 26.22
C GLY A 243 15.11 26.36 26.05
N ALA A 244 15.28 25.37 25.16
CA ALA A 244 16.54 24.68 24.97
C ALA A 244 17.25 25.19 23.71
N ALA A 245 18.25 26.07 23.88
CA ALA A 245 19.06 26.60 22.79
C ALA A 245 19.74 25.46 22.02
N GLY A 246 19.16 25.09 20.86
CA GLY A 246 19.71 24.10 19.95
C GLY A 246 19.34 22.64 20.20
N SER A 247 18.41 22.32 21.13
CA SER A 247 18.01 20.92 21.33
C SER A 247 16.88 20.50 20.39
N VAL A 248 16.97 19.27 19.88
CA VAL A 248 15.93 18.65 19.06
C VAL A 248 14.94 17.95 19.99
N VAL A 249 13.69 18.41 20.03
CA VAL A 249 12.62 17.76 20.80
C VAL A 249 11.77 16.92 19.87
N ARG A 250 11.64 15.62 20.18
CA ARG A 250 10.87 14.66 19.38
C ARG A 250 9.59 14.26 20.08
N GLY A 251 8.50 14.21 19.33
CA GLY A 251 7.24 13.64 19.76
C GLY A 251 7.28 12.11 19.84
N PRO A 252 6.26 11.47 20.43
CA PRO A 252 6.16 10.02 20.49
C PRO A 252 6.20 9.37 19.10
N GLY A 253 6.98 8.30 18.95
CA GLY A 253 7.06 7.52 17.72
C GLY A 253 7.42 8.35 16.47
N ASP A 254 8.25 9.39 16.64
CA ASP A 254 8.67 10.33 15.58
C ASP A 254 7.50 11.02 14.85
N SER A 255 6.36 11.20 15.55
CA SER A 255 5.17 11.87 15.00
C SER A 255 5.42 13.33 14.61
N TYR A 256 6.33 14.01 15.31
CA TYR A 256 6.80 15.34 14.96
C TYR A 256 8.17 15.60 15.61
N VAL A 257 8.90 16.57 15.07
CA VAL A 257 10.21 17.00 15.57
C VAL A 257 10.26 18.51 15.54
N PHE A 258 10.59 19.14 16.67
CA PHE A 258 10.89 20.56 16.74
C PHE A 258 12.38 20.79 16.45
N GLU A 259 12.67 21.75 15.56
CA GLU A 259 14.02 22.02 15.08
C GLU A 259 14.30 23.52 14.94
N GLY A 260 15.56 23.87 15.20
CA GLY A 260 16.16 25.18 14.90
C GLY A 260 16.08 26.18 16.06
N PRO A 261 16.95 27.21 16.05
CA PRO A 261 16.78 28.38 16.89
C PRO A 261 15.52 29.15 16.47
N ALA A 262 15.19 30.24 17.18
CA ALA A 262 14.08 31.11 16.79
C ALA A 262 14.25 31.64 15.34
N PRO A 263 13.22 31.56 14.47
CA PRO A 263 11.88 31.02 14.72
C PRO A 263 11.84 29.48 14.66
N LEU A 264 11.21 28.89 15.68
CA LEU A 264 11.04 27.45 15.83
C LEU A 264 10.25 26.85 14.67
N ARG A 265 10.66 25.67 14.19
CA ARG A 265 9.96 24.91 13.14
C ARG A 265 9.57 23.54 13.65
N VAL A 266 8.52 22.97 13.06
CA VAL A 266 8.09 21.59 13.32
C VAL A 266 8.10 20.79 12.01
N THR A 267 8.69 19.61 12.06
CA THR A 267 8.73 18.63 10.98
C THR A 267 7.86 17.44 11.35
N PHE A 268 6.96 16.99 10.47
CA PHE A 268 6.04 15.88 10.73
C PHE A 268 5.70 15.13 9.41
N PRO A 269 5.29 13.85 9.44
CA PRO A 269 4.96 13.11 8.23
C PRO A 269 3.58 13.51 7.67
N CYS A 270 3.48 13.63 6.35
CA CYS A 270 2.22 13.80 5.66
C CYS A 270 1.29 12.61 5.93
N PRO A 271 0.03 12.81 6.38
CA PRO A 271 -0.90 11.71 6.63
C PRO A 271 -1.42 11.04 5.37
N ALA A 272 -1.05 11.47 4.16
CA ALA A 272 -1.36 10.76 2.92
C ALA A 272 -0.16 9.93 2.45
N CYS A 273 0.98 10.57 2.18
CA CYS A 273 2.15 9.94 1.56
C CYS A 273 3.36 9.73 2.46
N HIS A 274 3.33 10.15 3.73
CA HIS A 274 4.43 10.07 4.72
C HIS A 274 5.69 10.89 4.43
N GLN A 275 5.74 11.65 3.34
CA GLN A 275 6.75 12.69 3.15
C GLN A 275 6.79 13.63 4.35
N ARG A 276 7.99 13.88 4.89
CA ARG A 276 8.17 14.85 5.97
C ARG A 276 7.91 16.26 5.46
N ILE A 277 7.04 16.98 6.14
CA ILE A 277 6.66 18.37 5.90
C ILE A 277 7.22 19.20 7.04
N ARG A 278 7.81 20.35 6.71
CA ARG A 278 8.38 21.29 7.67
C ARG A 278 7.64 22.62 7.60
N VAL A 279 7.14 23.10 8.72
CA VAL A 279 6.35 24.34 8.82
C VAL A 279 6.83 25.20 10.00
N PRO A 280 6.60 26.53 9.96
CA PRO A 280 6.88 27.39 11.11
C PRO A 280 5.91 27.12 12.27
N VAL A 281 6.39 27.27 13.50
CA VAL A 281 5.56 27.20 14.72
C VAL A 281 4.96 28.59 15.00
N ARG A 282 3.72 28.82 14.58
CA ARG A 282 3.05 30.13 14.67
C ARG A 282 1.53 30.07 14.88
N GLY A 283 1.00 28.98 15.42
CA GLY A 283 -0.44 28.76 15.55
C GLY A 283 -1.05 28.08 14.34
N ARG A 284 -2.27 28.50 13.96
CA ARG A 284 -3.04 27.89 12.86
C ARG A 284 -2.45 28.25 11.51
N LEU A 285 -2.29 27.26 10.65
CA LEU A 285 -1.86 27.42 9.26
C LEU A 285 -2.33 26.24 8.41
N GLN A 286 -2.39 26.43 7.10
CA GLN A 286 -2.57 25.35 6.14
C GLN A 286 -1.23 25.03 5.47
N ALA A 287 -0.88 23.75 5.44
CA ALA A 287 0.32 23.24 4.80
C ALA A 287 -0.06 22.40 3.59
N ARG A 288 0.60 22.60 2.45
CA ARG A 288 0.47 21.70 1.29
C ARG A 288 1.64 20.75 1.25
N CYS A 289 1.39 19.45 1.17
CA CYS A 289 2.45 18.48 0.94
C CYS A 289 3.05 18.70 -0.45
N ALA A 290 4.35 18.94 -0.55
CA ALA A 290 5.03 19.12 -1.83
C ALA A 290 5.06 17.84 -2.69
N LEU A 291 4.82 16.67 -2.09
CA LEU A 291 4.90 15.39 -2.79
C LEU A 291 3.54 14.92 -3.33
N CYS A 292 2.51 14.85 -2.49
CA CYS A 292 1.18 14.35 -2.85
C CYS A 292 0.11 15.44 -2.93
N HIS A 293 0.51 16.71 -2.79
CA HIS A 293 -0.37 17.88 -2.87
C HIS A 293 -1.52 17.97 -1.84
N THR A 294 -1.65 17.00 -0.93
CA THR A 294 -2.65 17.05 0.15
C THR A 294 -2.50 18.33 0.96
N LEU A 295 -3.63 19.04 1.14
CA LEU A 295 -3.75 20.19 2.03
C LEU A 295 -4.02 19.70 3.45
N LEU A 296 -3.30 20.27 4.41
CA LEU A 296 -3.28 19.86 5.80
C LEU A 296 -3.52 21.06 6.70
N ASP A 297 -4.63 21.03 7.42
CA ASP A 297 -4.88 22.02 8.48
C ASP A 297 -4.02 21.68 9.69
N CYS A 298 -3.20 22.64 10.10
CA CYS A 298 -2.24 22.50 11.18
C CYS A 298 -2.51 23.55 12.27
N GLU A 299 -2.24 23.16 13.52
CA GLU A 299 -2.22 24.06 14.67
C GLU A 299 -0.91 23.82 15.41
N THR A 300 0.04 24.74 15.19
CA THR A 300 1.45 24.63 15.58
C THR A 300 1.79 25.42 16.84
#